data_AF-A0A933H8X6-F1
#
_entry.id   AF-A0A933H8X6-F1
#
_cell.length_a   1.000
_cell.length_b   1.000
_cell.length_c   1.000
_cell.angle_alpha   90.00
_cell.angle_beta   90.00
_cell.angle_gamma   90.00
#
_symmetry.space_group_name_H-M   'P 1'
#
loop_
_entity.id
_entity.type
_entity.pdbx_description
1 polymer ?
#
loop_
_entity_poly.entity_id
_entity_poly.type
_entity_poly.pdbx_seq_one_letter_code
_entity_poly.pdbx_strand_id
1 'polypeptide(L)'
;MLLGLDAEVLLMGLTIFAINLYAVYLVVFQVGFFFADATARTRITMQVFFSNEPKLTNLGFMWPPMPMFLQFPLVLIPALRYKGLSGNVVTAVMGIGAALMLMLFLRHLRIPVVIRWLIVATFVCNPMILLYSANGMSEITFSFFVLLAVYCFYRWHETNGRWTFLTGCGLAMAGAFLTRYESVIVFTVFGALVAWQAFLWHFRNPHYIESVIFLYGAPVAYAVFLWLLGNYLIMGDPLYFARGPYSNAGTIGPQLAALLWVVPLKGNLLASVQRTLADTWYLFPAFYLLSGTLFIAAIWKRVWIGLYILAIAWSFIGFLILNVYMGQAVWQLRMMLIEIPMAFVIGIGILNIVTRWRGLVAILLCFTFALSSFSTFDSMWISIIGQRNGSGEGLFVHSLVSGQRAHDRDNEQKIAAYIVNNTRGKVLADDSQGTFIVFFSESPQRFITQGDSVFDEFLDEPFRNVEYVLITDNKTLDVGTLNLIDRAYPNLYRDGASWATLEKQVGVWKLYRVIGSPNRVPFKTPSSDISPPR
;
A
#
# COMPACT_ATOMS: atom_id res chain seq x y z
N MET A 1 10.41 6.62 27.46
CA MET A 1 9.26 6.68 28.39
C MET A 1 7.93 6.66 27.61
N LEU A 2 7.80 5.80 26.59
CA LEU A 2 6.79 5.93 25.53
C LEU A 2 5.61 4.94 25.62
N LEU A 3 5.65 3.96 26.51
CA LEU A 3 4.54 3.04 26.75
C LEU A 3 4.62 2.60 28.21
N GLY A 4 4.02 3.37 29.12
CA GLY A 4 3.48 2.72 30.31
C GLY A 4 2.30 1.89 29.81
N LEU A 5 2.54 0.62 29.47
CA LEU A 5 1.49 -0.31 29.07
C LEU A 5 0.58 -0.52 30.28
N ASP A 6 -0.40 0.35 30.44
CA ASP A 6 -1.48 0.11 31.38
C ASP A 6 -2.42 -0.95 30.81
N ALA A 7 -3.16 -1.58 31.72
CA ALA A 7 -4.05 -2.69 31.39
C ALA A 7 -5.05 -2.33 30.27
N GLU A 8 -5.48 -1.08 30.18
CA GLU A 8 -6.39 -0.60 29.13
C GLU A 8 -5.77 -0.64 27.74
N VAL A 9 -4.57 -0.07 27.55
CA VAL A 9 -3.89 -0.07 26.24
C VAL A 9 -3.57 -1.50 25.81
N LEU A 10 -3.13 -2.35 26.75
CA LEU A 10 -2.85 -3.75 26.47
C LEU A 10 -4.12 -4.51 26.07
N LEU A 11 -5.21 -4.36 26.83
CA LEU A 11 -6.48 -5.04 26.56
C LEU A 11 -7.08 -4.61 25.22
N MET A 12 -7.01 -3.32 24.89
CA MET A 12 -7.44 -2.80 23.59
C MET A 12 -6.57 -3.38 22.47
N GLY A 13 -5.25 -3.33 22.62
CA GLY A 13 -4.32 -3.86 21.64
C GLY A 13 -4.54 -5.35 21.34
N LEU A 14 -4.71 -6.17 22.38
CA LEU A 14 -4.99 -7.60 22.24
C LEU A 14 -6.36 -7.87 21.60
N THR A 15 -7.40 -7.12 21.99
CA THR A 15 -8.74 -7.23 21.40
C THR A 15 -8.70 -6.91 19.90
N ILE A 16 -8.06 -5.81 19.51
CA ILE A 16 -7.94 -5.42 18.10
C ILE A 16 -7.08 -6.41 17.33
N PHE A 17 -6.01 -6.93 17.93
CA PHE A 17 -5.20 -7.96 17.29
C PHE A 17 -6.01 -9.21 16.98
N ALA A 18 -6.82 -9.68 17.93
CA ALA A 18 -7.70 -10.83 17.73
C ALA A 18 -8.72 -10.56 16.59
N ILE A 19 -9.31 -9.36 16.55
CA ILE A 19 -10.21 -8.95 15.46
C ILE A 19 -9.49 -8.94 14.11
N ASN A 20 -8.29 -8.35 14.04
CA ASN A 20 -7.52 -8.28 12.80
C ASN A 20 -7.09 -9.66 12.33
N LEU A 21 -6.64 -10.55 13.22
CA LEU A 21 -6.31 -11.93 12.88
C LEU A 21 -7.53 -12.73 12.42
N TYR A 22 -8.68 -12.50 13.04
CA TYR A 22 -9.93 -13.09 12.56
C TYR A 22 -10.30 -12.57 11.17
N ALA A 23 -10.11 -11.28 10.89
CA ALA A 23 -10.27 -10.72 9.55
C ALA A 23 -9.28 -11.32 8.54
N VAL A 24 -8.02 -11.56 8.91
CA VAL A 24 -7.05 -12.31 8.08
C VAL A 24 -7.61 -13.69 7.75
N TYR A 25 -8.16 -14.39 8.75
CA TYR A 25 -8.75 -15.70 8.55
C TYR A 25 -9.92 -15.66 7.54
N LEU A 26 -10.81 -14.67 7.68
CA LEU A 26 -11.92 -14.47 6.76
C LEU A 26 -11.45 -14.18 5.33
N VAL A 27 -10.53 -13.22 5.15
CA VAL A 27 -10.04 -12.82 3.83
C VAL A 27 -9.32 -13.97 3.13
N VAL A 28 -8.39 -14.63 3.81
CA VAL A 28 -7.49 -15.61 3.20
C VAL A 28 -8.14 -16.99 3.09
N PHE A 29 -8.80 -17.49 4.14
CA PHE A 29 -9.26 -18.89 4.19
C PHE A 29 -10.75 -19.05 3.86
N GLN A 30 -11.61 -18.11 4.26
CA GLN A 30 -13.03 -18.20 3.94
C GLN A 30 -13.33 -17.66 2.55
N VAL A 31 -12.93 -16.42 2.28
CA VAL A 31 -13.14 -15.76 0.98
C VAL A 31 -12.18 -16.29 -0.08
N GLY A 32 -10.93 -16.62 0.29
CA GLY A 32 -9.93 -17.11 -0.64
C GLY A 32 -9.41 -16.02 -1.58
N PHE A 33 -9.31 -14.78 -1.09
CA PHE A 33 -8.96 -13.62 -1.91
C PHE A 33 -7.57 -13.08 -1.57
N PHE A 34 -6.77 -12.83 -2.61
CA PHE A 34 -5.41 -12.33 -2.50
C PHE A 34 -5.22 -11.09 -3.37
N PHE A 35 -4.99 -9.93 -2.74
CA PHE A 35 -4.65 -8.72 -3.48
C PHE A 35 -3.34 -8.90 -4.22
N ALA A 36 -3.34 -8.67 -5.54
CA ALA A 36 -2.16 -8.85 -6.39
C ALA A 36 -0.92 -8.10 -5.88
N ASP A 37 -1.06 -6.82 -5.52
CA ASP A 37 0.07 -6.02 -5.03
C ASP A 37 0.58 -6.49 -3.66
N ALA A 38 -0.31 -7.00 -2.79
CA ALA A 38 0.09 -7.53 -1.48
C ALA A 38 0.87 -8.85 -1.64
N THR A 39 0.37 -9.74 -2.50
CA THR A 39 1.04 -10.99 -2.85
C THR A 39 2.37 -10.74 -3.53
N ALA A 40 2.44 -9.78 -4.46
CA ALA A 40 3.68 -9.39 -5.11
C ALA A 40 4.73 -8.90 -4.10
N ARG A 41 4.38 -8.01 -3.16
CA ARG A 41 5.30 -7.57 -2.10
C ARG A 41 5.75 -8.72 -1.21
N THR A 42 4.86 -9.65 -0.90
CA THR A 42 5.17 -10.83 -0.10
C THR A 42 6.14 -11.77 -0.83
N ARG A 43 5.88 -12.04 -2.12
CA ARG A 43 6.76 -12.81 -3.01
C ARG A 43 8.14 -12.17 -3.15
N ILE A 44 8.21 -10.86 -3.41
CA ILE A 44 9.46 -10.10 -3.47
C ILE A 44 10.24 -10.22 -2.16
N THR A 45 9.54 -10.11 -1.02
CA THR A 45 10.17 -10.28 0.29
C THR A 45 10.75 -11.69 0.46
N MET A 46 10.07 -12.73 -0.03
CA MET A 46 10.59 -14.10 -0.03
C MET A 46 11.81 -14.24 -0.96
N GLN A 47 11.79 -13.60 -2.14
CA GLN A 47 12.90 -13.63 -3.09
C GLN A 47 14.19 -13.03 -2.52
N VAL A 48 14.14 -12.11 -1.56
CA VAL A 48 15.36 -11.60 -0.91
C VAL A 48 16.14 -12.72 -0.19
N PHE A 49 15.45 -13.71 0.37
CA PHE A 49 16.05 -14.77 1.18
C PHE A 49 16.07 -16.15 0.51
N PHE A 50 15.13 -16.41 -0.39
CA PHE A 50 14.81 -17.76 -0.86
C PHE A 50 14.71 -17.88 -2.39
N SER A 51 15.12 -16.87 -3.17
CA SER A 51 15.24 -17.02 -4.63
C SER A 51 16.42 -17.92 -5.00
N ASN A 52 16.59 -18.17 -6.30
CA ASN A 52 17.79 -18.82 -6.84
C ASN A 52 19.07 -18.00 -6.53
N GLU A 53 18.99 -16.66 -6.56
CA GLU A 53 20.05 -15.75 -6.09
C GLU A 53 19.58 -14.81 -4.96
N PRO A 54 19.69 -15.20 -3.68
CA PRO A 54 19.26 -14.36 -2.55
C PRO A 54 20.13 -13.09 -2.41
N LYS A 55 19.51 -11.92 -2.56
CA LYS A 55 20.16 -10.61 -2.45
C LYS A 55 19.15 -9.50 -2.15
N LEU A 56 19.60 -8.45 -1.46
CA LEU A 56 18.74 -7.31 -1.12
C LEU A 56 18.26 -6.54 -2.36
N THR A 57 19.01 -6.62 -3.47
CA THR A 57 18.64 -5.98 -4.74
C THR A 57 17.38 -6.58 -5.38
N ASN A 58 16.93 -7.77 -4.94
CA ASN A 58 15.69 -8.41 -5.40
C ASN A 58 14.42 -7.63 -5.03
N LEU A 59 14.52 -6.56 -4.23
CA LEU A 59 13.40 -5.68 -3.90
C LEU A 59 12.83 -4.91 -5.12
N GLY A 60 13.57 -4.86 -6.24
CA GLY A 60 13.09 -4.28 -7.50
C GLY A 60 12.92 -2.74 -7.51
N PHE A 61 13.09 -2.06 -6.37
CA PHE A 61 13.13 -0.60 -6.18
C PHE A 61 11.97 0.22 -6.81
N MET A 62 10.90 -0.45 -7.26
CA MET A 62 9.70 0.19 -7.84
C MET A 62 8.73 0.70 -6.76
N TRP A 63 8.65 0.00 -5.63
CA TRP A 63 7.80 0.38 -4.50
C TRP A 63 8.63 0.81 -3.30
N PRO A 64 8.10 1.70 -2.45
CA PRO A 64 8.72 2.03 -1.18
C PRO A 64 8.97 0.75 -0.35
N PRO A 65 10.11 0.65 0.36
CA PRO A 65 10.59 -0.62 0.86
C PRO A 65 9.99 -1.02 2.23
N MET A 66 9.40 -0.09 2.96
CA MET A 66 8.92 -0.34 4.34
C MET A 66 7.94 -1.50 4.46
N PRO A 67 6.94 -1.69 3.58
CA PRO A 67 6.02 -2.82 3.67
C PRO A 67 6.72 -4.18 3.51
N MET A 68 7.85 -4.22 2.79
CA MET A 68 8.66 -5.43 2.61
C MET A 68 9.62 -5.62 3.79
N PHE A 69 10.30 -4.57 4.24
CA PHE A 69 11.19 -4.62 5.40
C PHE A 69 10.47 -5.09 6.67
N LEU A 70 9.23 -4.65 6.89
CA LEU A 70 8.42 -5.12 8.01
C LEU A 70 8.09 -6.62 7.95
N GLN A 71 8.13 -7.22 6.76
CA GLN A 71 7.87 -8.64 6.56
C GLN A 71 9.13 -9.52 6.72
N PHE A 72 10.34 -8.95 6.71
CA PHE A 72 11.61 -9.70 6.80
C PHE A 72 11.65 -10.72 7.94
N PRO A 73 11.36 -10.37 9.20
CA PRO A 73 11.38 -11.37 10.28
C PRO A 73 10.29 -12.44 10.14
N LEU A 74 9.17 -12.11 9.48
CA LEU A 74 8.02 -13.01 9.37
C LEU A 74 8.17 -14.03 8.24
N VAL A 75 8.81 -13.67 7.13
CA VAL A 75 9.08 -14.62 6.03
C VAL A 75 10.11 -15.69 6.41
N LEU A 76 10.90 -15.46 7.45
CA LEU A 76 11.81 -16.46 8.01
C LEU A 76 11.07 -17.55 8.78
N ILE A 77 9.81 -17.33 9.17
CA ILE A 77 8.96 -18.30 9.86
C ILE A 77 8.28 -19.19 8.82
N PRO A 78 8.61 -20.50 8.72
CA PRO A 78 8.10 -21.35 7.65
C PRO A 78 6.57 -21.40 7.58
N ALA A 79 5.90 -21.44 8.74
CA ALA A 79 4.44 -21.49 8.83
C ALA A 79 3.74 -20.25 8.23
N LEU A 80 4.36 -19.07 8.32
CA LEU A 80 3.85 -17.84 7.71
C LEU A 80 4.26 -17.75 6.24
N ARG A 81 5.47 -18.21 5.91
CA ARG A 81 6.01 -18.18 4.55
C ARG A 81 5.19 -19.04 3.58
N TYR A 82 4.96 -20.32 3.90
CA TYR A 82 4.28 -21.24 2.98
C TYR A 82 2.83 -20.83 2.71
N LYS A 83 2.17 -20.23 3.70
CA LYS A 83 0.81 -19.67 3.55
C LYS A 83 0.79 -18.23 3.04
N GLY A 84 1.96 -17.61 2.87
CA GLY A 84 2.12 -16.23 2.43
C GLY A 84 1.46 -15.17 3.31
N LEU A 85 1.42 -15.41 4.62
CA LEU A 85 0.70 -14.58 5.59
C LEU A 85 1.52 -13.42 6.17
N SER A 86 2.80 -13.29 5.79
CA SER A 86 3.69 -12.27 6.37
C SER A 86 3.13 -10.86 6.17
N GLY A 87 2.66 -10.54 4.97
CA GLY A 87 2.01 -9.25 4.69
C GLY A 87 0.78 -9.02 5.56
N ASN A 88 -0.11 -10.02 5.61
CA ASN A 88 -1.36 -9.95 6.38
C ASN A 88 -1.11 -9.74 7.89
N VAL A 89 -0.09 -10.39 8.44
CA VAL A 89 0.31 -10.20 9.84
C VAL A 89 0.90 -8.80 10.07
N VAL A 90 1.71 -8.28 9.14
CA VAL A 90 2.19 -6.90 9.22
C VAL A 90 1.03 -5.91 9.26
N THR A 91 0.06 -6.04 8.35
CA THR A 91 -1.11 -5.16 8.33
C THR A 91 -1.95 -5.28 9.60
N ALA A 92 -2.06 -6.48 10.18
CA ALA A 92 -2.79 -6.68 11.42
C ALA A 92 -2.13 -5.94 12.58
N VAL A 93 -0.80 -5.97 12.66
CA VAL A 93 -0.02 -5.24 13.68
C VAL A 93 -0.10 -3.73 13.45
N MET A 94 0.01 -3.27 12.21
CA MET A 94 -0.09 -1.84 11.87
C MET A 94 -1.49 -1.29 12.13
N GLY A 95 -2.54 -2.10 11.93
CA GLY A 95 -3.93 -1.77 12.30
C GLY A 95 -4.09 -1.54 13.80
N ILE A 96 -3.45 -2.36 14.65
CA ILE A 96 -3.39 -2.10 16.10
C ILE A 96 -2.72 -0.74 16.36
N GLY A 97 -1.56 -0.51 15.75
CA GLY A 97 -0.82 0.74 15.90
C GLY A 97 -1.67 1.96 15.58
N ALA A 98 -2.38 1.93 14.44
CA ALA A 98 -3.27 3.01 14.00
C ALA A 98 -4.39 3.26 15.02
N ALA A 99 -5.09 2.21 15.47
CA ALA A 99 -6.15 2.33 16.46
C ALA A 99 -5.64 2.83 17.83
N LEU A 100 -4.46 2.37 18.24
CA LEU A 100 -3.82 2.83 19.48
C LEU A 100 -3.42 4.30 19.41
N MET A 101 -3.03 4.84 18.24
CA MET A 101 -2.80 6.29 18.11
C MET A 101 -4.06 7.10 18.41
N LEU A 102 -5.21 6.69 17.85
CA LEU A 102 -6.51 7.33 18.16
C LEU A 102 -6.85 7.21 19.65
N MET A 103 -6.60 6.04 20.24
CA MET A 103 -6.80 5.80 21.67
C MET A 103 -5.95 6.73 22.54
N LEU A 104 -4.67 6.91 22.20
CA LEU A 104 -3.75 7.79 22.93
C LEU A 104 -4.17 9.26 22.83
N PHE A 105 -4.68 9.70 21.68
CA PHE A 105 -5.29 11.02 21.54
C PHE A 105 -6.50 11.20 22.47
N LEU A 106 -7.46 10.27 22.42
CA LEU A 106 -8.67 10.34 23.23
C LEU A 106 -8.38 10.28 24.73
N ARG A 107 -7.37 9.49 25.13
CA ARG A 107 -6.88 9.42 26.51
C ARG A 107 -6.23 10.72 26.95
N HIS A 108 -5.41 11.32 26.08
CA HIS A 108 -4.79 12.62 26.37
C HIS A 108 -5.86 13.70 26.59
N LEU A 109 -6.92 13.65 25.77
CA LEU A 109 -8.12 14.45 25.93
C LEU A 109 -8.96 14.07 27.16
N ARG A 110 -8.60 13.06 27.97
CA ARG A 110 -9.34 12.60 29.15
C ARG A 110 -10.80 12.20 28.85
N ILE A 111 -11.07 11.70 27.66
CA ILE A 111 -12.39 11.16 27.28
C ILE A 111 -12.68 9.91 28.13
N PRO A 112 -13.89 9.69 28.68
CA PRO A 112 -14.20 8.50 29.47
C PRO A 112 -13.92 7.19 28.74
N VAL A 113 -13.42 6.18 29.46
CA VAL A 113 -13.01 4.85 28.93
C VAL A 113 -14.02 4.31 27.92
N VAL A 114 -15.30 4.16 28.33
CA VAL A 114 -16.36 3.58 27.50
C VAL A 114 -16.49 4.31 26.16
N ILE A 115 -16.45 5.64 26.16
CA ILE A 115 -16.57 6.45 24.95
C ILE A 115 -15.33 6.29 24.06
N ARG A 116 -14.13 6.18 24.64
CA ARG A 116 -12.92 5.90 23.87
C ARG A 116 -13.02 4.57 23.13
N TRP A 117 -13.48 3.54 23.84
CA TRP A 117 -13.69 2.21 23.26
C TRP A 117 -14.73 2.24 22.14
N LEU A 118 -15.83 2.98 22.31
CA LEU A 118 -16.83 3.13 21.26
C LEU A 118 -16.28 3.83 20.00
N ILE A 119 -15.53 4.93 20.16
CA ILE A 119 -14.92 5.62 19.01
C ILE A 119 -13.89 4.73 18.32
N VAL A 120 -13.04 4.03 19.06
CA VAL A 120 -12.06 3.11 18.46
C VAL A 120 -12.76 1.92 17.81
N ALA A 121 -13.86 1.42 18.37
CA ALA A 121 -14.65 0.36 17.78
C ALA A 121 -15.26 0.78 16.43
N THR A 122 -15.77 2.01 16.28
CA THR A 122 -16.27 2.48 14.98
C THR A 122 -15.16 2.62 13.93
N PHE A 123 -13.91 2.89 14.35
CA PHE A 123 -12.76 2.87 13.45
C PHE A 123 -12.40 1.44 13.01
N VAL A 124 -12.22 0.51 13.95
CA VAL A 124 -11.79 -0.87 13.66
C VAL A 124 -12.86 -1.66 12.91
N CYS A 125 -14.14 -1.42 13.21
CA CYS A 125 -15.26 -2.08 12.54
C CYS A 125 -15.62 -1.45 11.18
N ASN A 126 -14.97 -0.36 10.77
CA ASN A 126 -15.16 0.17 9.42
C ASN A 126 -14.67 -0.88 8.40
N PRO A 127 -15.44 -1.21 7.35
CA PRO A 127 -15.13 -2.35 6.48
C PRO A 127 -13.83 -2.16 5.69
N MET A 128 -13.48 -0.93 5.31
CA MET A 128 -12.19 -0.63 4.69
C MET A 128 -11.05 -0.80 5.68
N ILE A 129 -11.16 -0.27 6.89
CA ILE A 129 -10.11 -0.42 7.91
C ILE A 129 -9.90 -1.89 8.28
N LEU A 130 -10.98 -2.66 8.43
CA LEU A 130 -10.93 -4.08 8.74
C LEU A 130 -10.22 -4.88 7.63
N LEU A 131 -10.61 -4.64 6.36
CA LEU A 131 -10.01 -5.32 5.20
C LEU A 131 -8.53 -4.97 5.06
N TYR A 132 -8.17 -3.69 5.15
CA TYR A 132 -6.79 -3.23 4.98
C TYR A 132 -5.90 -3.53 6.19
N SER A 133 -6.48 -3.80 7.35
CA SER A 133 -5.76 -4.39 8.49
C SER A 133 -5.49 -5.89 8.32
N ALA A 134 -6.02 -6.52 7.28
CA ALA A 134 -5.96 -7.97 7.10
C ALA A 134 -5.40 -8.44 5.74
N ASN A 135 -5.18 -7.55 4.78
CA ASN A 135 -4.94 -7.93 3.39
C ASN A 135 -3.46 -7.86 2.92
N GLY A 136 -2.53 -7.39 3.77
CA GLY A 136 -1.12 -7.28 3.42
C GLY A 136 -0.73 -6.09 2.53
N MET A 137 -1.67 -5.19 2.27
CA MET A 137 -1.42 -3.96 1.51
C MET A 137 -0.76 -2.85 2.38
N SER A 138 -0.36 -1.73 1.77
CA SER A 138 0.44 -0.70 2.46
C SER A 138 -0.39 0.42 3.12
N GLU A 139 -1.70 0.50 2.88
CA GLU A 139 -2.58 1.61 3.25
C GLU A 139 -2.71 1.77 4.78
N ILE A 140 -2.88 0.66 5.52
CA ILE A 140 -2.99 0.73 6.98
C ILE A 140 -1.64 1.04 7.63
N THR A 141 -0.54 0.52 7.08
CA THR A 141 0.83 0.83 7.49
C THR A 141 1.11 2.32 7.30
N PHE A 142 0.69 2.87 6.16
CA PHE A 142 0.80 4.30 5.88
C PHE A 142 -0.03 5.13 6.87
N SER A 143 -1.27 4.70 7.11
CA SER A 143 -2.18 5.35 8.06
C SER A 143 -1.62 5.37 9.47
N PHE A 144 -0.98 4.29 9.93
CA PHE A 144 -0.29 4.25 11.22
C PHE A 144 0.80 5.33 11.32
N PHE A 145 1.69 5.42 10.33
CA PHE A 145 2.76 6.42 10.33
C PHE A 145 2.22 7.85 10.27
N VAL A 146 1.18 8.11 9.47
CA VAL A 146 0.53 9.43 9.43
C VAL A 146 -0.12 9.77 10.78
N LEU A 147 -0.88 8.85 11.38
CA LEU A 147 -1.49 9.08 12.69
C LEU A 147 -0.45 9.31 13.79
N LEU A 148 0.67 8.58 13.75
CA LEU A 148 1.80 8.79 14.64
C LEU A 148 2.42 10.18 14.44
N ALA A 149 2.60 10.62 13.19
CA ALA A 149 3.11 11.95 12.87
C ALA A 149 2.16 13.06 13.38
N VAL A 150 0.85 12.92 13.14
CA VAL A 150 -0.15 13.87 13.66
C VAL A 150 -0.14 13.90 15.19
N TYR A 151 -0.05 12.74 15.85
CA TYR A 151 0.07 12.65 17.31
C TYR A 151 1.31 13.37 17.83
N CYS A 152 2.47 13.07 17.25
CA CYS A 152 3.72 13.72 17.59
C CYS A 152 3.67 15.23 17.35
N PHE A 153 3.13 15.69 16.23
CA PHE A 153 2.97 17.12 15.94
C PHE A 153 2.04 17.82 16.93
N TYR A 154 0.90 17.22 17.26
CA TYR A 154 -0.01 17.75 18.28
C TYR A 154 0.67 17.85 19.65
N ARG A 155 1.37 16.79 20.09
CA ARG A 155 2.09 16.80 21.38
C ARG A 155 3.25 17.79 21.38
N TRP A 156 3.95 17.98 20.26
CA TRP A 156 4.98 19.00 20.12
C TRP A 156 4.38 20.41 20.29
N HIS A 157 3.22 20.67 19.67
CA HIS A 157 2.48 21.92 19.83
C HIS A 157 2.03 22.15 21.29
N GLU A 158 1.44 21.13 21.90
CA GLU A 158 0.89 21.19 23.27
C GLU A 158 1.99 21.34 24.35
N THR A 159 3.15 20.71 24.14
CA THR A 159 4.28 20.74 25.09
C THR A 159 5.24 21.90 24.83
N ASN A 160 4.79 22.95 24.13
CA ASN A 160 5.57 24.15 23.81
C ASN A 160 6.96 23.85 23.22
N GLY A 161 7.01 22.94 22.25
CA GLY A 161 8.22 22.74 21.44
C GLY A 161 9.14 21.60 21.88
N ARG A 162 8.68 20.63 22.70
CA ARG A 162 9.53 19.52 23.14
C ARG A 162 10.08 18.70 21.97
N TRP A 163 11.40 18.71 21.83
CA TRP A 163 12.13 18.12 20.69
C TRP A 163 11.82 16.64 20.44
N THR A 164 11.58 15.84 21.47
CA THR A 164 11.30 14.40 21.33
C THR A 164 10.10 14.10 20.44
N PHE A 165 9.05 14.94 20.53
CA PHE A 165 7.86 14.78 19.71
C PHE A 165 8.10 15.25 18.28
N LEU A 166 8.89 16.30 18.10
CA LEU A 166 9.25 16.79 16.77
C LEU A 166 10.09 15.78 15.98
N THR A 167 11.11 15.18 16.61
CA THR A 167 11.89 14.10 16.02
C THR A 167 11.02 12.89 15.73
N GLY A 168 10.08 12.55 16.62
CA GLY A 168 9.09 11.50 16.38
C GLY A 168 8.20 11.78 15.16
N CYS A 169 7.80 13.04 14.95
CA CYS A 169 7.05 13.46 13.77
C CYS A 169 7.87 13.27 12.48
N GLY A 170 9.13 13.71 12.47
CA GLY A 170 10.03 13.51 11.33
C GLY A 170 10.27 12.03 11.00
N LEU A 171 10.54 11.20 12.01
CA LEU A 171 10.71 9.75 11.84
C LEU A 171 9.43 9.07 11.34
N ALA A 172 8.27 9.46 11.85
CA ALA A 172 6.99 8.94 11.39
C ALA A 172 6.73 9.31 9.92
N MET A 173 7.02 10.55 9.50
CA MET A 173 6.90 10.96 8.10
C MET A 173 7.92 10.28 7.18
N ALA A 174 9.14 10.02 7.67
CA ALA A 174 10.11 9.18 6.96
C ALA A 174 9.57 7.75 6.74
N GLY A 175 8.97 7.15 7.77
CA GLY A 175 8.29 5.85 7.67
C GLY A 175 7.10 5.89 6.71
N ALA A 176 6.32 6.97 6.71
CA ALA A 176 5.23 7.17 5.76
C ALA A 176 5.74 7.23 4.31
N PHE A 177 6.84 7.93 4.06
CA PHE A 177 7.49 7.99 2.73
C PHE A 177 8.02 6.65 2.26
N LEU A 178 8.70 5.92 3.13
CA LEU A 178 9.18 4.57 2.82
C LEU A 178 8.03 3.55 2.71
N THR A 179 6.78 3.94 3.01
CA THR A 179 5.59 3.11 2.82
C THR A 179 4.85 3.46 1.53
N ARG A 180 4.72 4.76 1.23
CA ARG A 180 3.84 5.30 0.18
C ARG A 180 4.31 6.68 -0.29
N TYR A 181 4.39 6.87 -1.61
CA TYR A 181 4.86 8.13 -2.23
C TYR A 181 3.87 9.30 -2.04
N GLU A 182 2.62 9.00 -1.69
CA GLU A 182 1.58 9.99 -1.35
C GLU A 182 2.00 10.89 -0.19
N SER A 183 2.91 10.41 0.66
CA SER A 183 3.55 11.19 1.72
C SER A 183 4.27 12.46 1.25
N VAL A 184 4.69 12.57 -0.01
CA VAL A 184 5.55 13.68 -0.47
C VAL A 184 4.90 15.03 -0.24
N ILE A 185 3.62 15.16 -0.61
CA ILE A 185 2.86 16.39 -0.37
C ILE A 185 2.65 16.58 1.14
N VAL A 186 2.35 15.50 1.85
CA VAL A 186 1.99 15.51 3.27
C VAL A 186 3.18 15.95 4.14
N PHE A 187 4.37 15.35 3.96
CA PHE A 187 5.54 15.73 4.73
C PHE A 187 6.00 17.16 4.40
N THR A 188 5.73 17.63 3.19
CA THR A 188 6.01 19.02 2.79
C THR A 188 5.08 19.98 3.53
N VAL A 189 3.78 19.66 3.59
CA VAL A 189 2.80 20.42 4.37
C VAL A 189 3.14 20.40 5.86
N PHE A 190 3.48 19.25 6.44
CA PHE A 190 3.97 19.19 7.82
C PHE A 190 5.21 20.06 8.04
N GLY A 191 6.20 20.00 7.17
CA GLY A 191 7.41 20.82 7.26
C GLY A 191 7.11 22.31 7.21
N ALA A 192 6.22 22.73 6.31
CA ALA A 192 5.77 24.12 6.21
C ALA A 192 5.03 24.56 7.48
N LEU A 193 4.14 23.73 8.03
CA LEU A 193 3.40 24.03 9.26
C LEU A 193 4.32 24.08 10.49
N VAL A 194 5.30 23.17 10.58
CA VAL A 194 6.34 23.16 11.61
C VAL A 194 7.17 24.44 11.56
N ALA A 195 7.67 24.82 10.38
CA ALA A 195 8.44 26.04 10.18
C ALA A 195 7.61 27.30 10.50
N TRP A 196 6.36 27.33 10.05
CA TRP A 196 5.42 28.41 10.33
C TRP A 196 5.15 28.56 11.83
N GLN A 197 4.89 27.46 12.54
CA GLN A 197 4.66 27.50 13.98
C GLN A 197 5.91 27.92 14.76
N ALA A 198 7.09 27.48 14.34
CA ALA A 198 8.35 27.92 14.94
C ALA A 198 8.60 29.41 14.72
N PHE A 199 8.29 29.92 13.53
CA PHE A 199 8.33 31.35 13.22
C PHE A 199 7.38 32.14 14.12
N LEU A 200 6.13 31.71 14.28
CA LEU A 200 5.16 32.39 15.15
C LEU A 200 5.60 32.45 16.61
N TRP A 201 6.26 31.40 17.12
CA TRP A 201 6.74 31.38 18.51
C TRP A 201 8.03 32.18 18.71
N HIS A 202 8.97 32.13 17.75
CA HIS A 202 10.33 32.63 17.93
C HIS A 202 10.90 33.35 16.70
N PHE A 203 10.13 34.23 16.05
CA PHE A 203 10.55 34.92 14.82
C PHE A 203 11.88 35.70 14.93
N ARG A 204 12.26 36.13 16.13
CA ARG A 204 13.54 36.82 16.40
C ARG A 204 14.73 35.90 16.61
N ASN A 205 14.52 34.59 16.71
CA ASN A 205 15.58 33.61 16.97
C ASN A 205 15.70 32.65 15.78
N PRO A 206 16.50 33.00 14.74
CA PRO A 206 16.66 32.17 13.55
C PRO A 206 17.23 30.78 13.87
N HIS A 207 18.12 30.66 14.87
CA HIS A 207 18.70 29.39 15.27
C HIS A 207 17.67 28.41 15.85
N TYR A 208 16.63 28.90 16.53
CA TYR A 208 15.52 28.05 16.98
C TYR A 208 14.73 27.49 15.79
N ILE A 209 14.39 28.35 14.82
CA ILE A 209 13.65 27.95 13.62
C ILE A 209 14.46 26.93 12.82
N GLU A 210 15.75 27.20 12.61
CA GLU A 210 16.70 26.30 11.97
C GLU A 210 16.72 24.92 12.67
N SER A 211 16.87 24.90 14.00
CA SER A 211 16.89 23.66 14.79
C SER A 211 15.61 22.85 14.63
N VAL A 212 14.45 23.50 14.64
CA VAL A 212 13.15 22.84 14.45
C VAL A 212 13.04 22.25 13.04
N ILE A 213 13.44 23.00 12.01
CA ILE A 213 13.42 22.53 10.63
C ILE A 213 14.35 21.31 10.47
N PHE A 214 15.55 21.33 11.05
CA PHE A 214 16.46 20.19 11.02
C PHE A 214 15.92 18.97 11.77
N LEU A 215 15.38 19.15 12.98
CA LEU A 215 14.85 18.04 13.79
C LEU A 215 13.70 17.28 13.10
N TYR A 216 12.85 18.00 12.37
CA TYR A 216 11.78 17.39 11.58
C TYR A 216 12.28 16.89 10.22
N GLY A 217 13.03 17.74 9.51
CA GLY A 217 13.40 17.53 8.11
C GLY A 217 14.51 16.50 7.91
N ALA A 218 15.45 16.36 8.85
CA ALA A 218 16.60 15.46 8.67
C ALA A 218 16.18 13.99 8.51
N PRO A 219 15.28 13.39 9.32
CA PRO A 219 14.80 12.03 9.08
C PRO A 219 14.15 11.83 7.71
N VAL A 220 13.32 12.79 7.27
CA VAL A 220 12.62 12.73 5.98
C VAL A 220 13.61 12.85 4.83
N ALA A 221 14.49 13.85 4.89
CA ALA A 221 15.54 14.08 3.88
C ALA A 221 16.48 12.87 3.78
N TYR A 222 16.83 12.25 4.91
CA TYR A 222 17.67 11.05 4.93
C TYR A 222 16.97 9.86 4.28
N ALA A 223 15.69 9.62 4.57
CA ALA A 223 14.92 8.55 3.93
C ALA A 223 14.77 8.76 2.42
N VAL A 224 14.49 10.00 1.99
CA VAL A 224 14.42 10.36 0.57
C VAL A 224 15.78 10.16 -0.10
N PHE A 225 16.85 10.66 0.51
CA PHE A 225 18.20 10.54 -0.02
C PHE A 225 18.62 9.07 -0.19
N LEU A 226 18.45 8.24 0.83
CA LEU A 226 18.78 6.81 0.73
C LEU A 226 17.96 6.09 -0.33
N TRP A 227 16.68 6.45 -0.48
CA TRP A 227 15.83 5.86 -1.50
C TRP A 227 16.29 6.22 -2.91
N LEU A 228 16.58 7.51 -3.16
CA LEU A 228 17.10 7.99 -4.44
C LEU A 228 18.49 7.40 -4.75
N LEU A 229 19.37 7.33 -3.74
CA LEU A 229 20.70 6.75 -3.87
C LEU A 229 20.62 5.27 -4.21
N GLY A 230 19.76 4.49 -3.54
CA GLY A 230 19.54 3.07 -3.84
C GLY A 230 19.03 2.86 -5.26
N ASN A 231 18.06 3.67 -5.70
CA ASN A 231 17.57 3.65 -7.07
C ASN A 231 18.69 3.98 -8.08
N TYR A 232 19.51 4.98 -7.82
CA TYR A 232 20.62 5.35 -8.69
C TYR A 232 21.70 4.26 -8.79
N LEU A 233 22.16 3.74 -7.65
CA LEU A 233 23.25 2.76 -7.60
C LEU A 233 22.85 1.40 -8.18
N ILE A 234 21.59 0.99 -8.05
CA ILE A 234 21.12 -0.34 -8.43
C ILE A 234 20.37 -0.33 -9.77
N MET A 235 19.57 0.70 -10.06
CA MET A 235 18.77 0.78 -11.28
C MET A 235 19.33 1.75 -12.33
N GLY A 236 20.39 2.52 -11.99
CA GLY A 236 20.98 3.52 -12.89
C GLY A 236 20.21 4.84 -13.01
N ASP A 237 18.98 4.93 -12.48
CA ASP A 237 18.15 6.14 -12.46
C ASP A 237 17.65 6.43 -11.04
N PRO A 238 17.96 7.60 -10.43
CA PRO A 238 17.47 7.96 -9.09
C PRO A 238 15.93 8.00 -8.99
N LEU A 239 15.24 8.18 -10.12
CA LEU A 239 13.78 8.25 -10.22
C LEU A 239 13.19 7.03 -10.93
N TYR A 240 13.89 5.89 -10.91
CA TYR A 240 13.44 4.64 -11.51
C TYR A 240 12.02 4.24 -11.08
N PHE A 241 11.68 4.37 -9.79
CA PHE A 241 10.32 4.10 -9.30
C PHE A 241 9.21 4.94 -9.96
N ALA A 242 9.53 6.11 -10.51
CA ALA A 242 8.58 7.00 -11.18
C ALA A 242 8.59 6.82 -12.71
N ARG A 243 9.76 6.53 -13.30
CA ARG A 243 9.98 6.53 -14.77
C ARG A 243 10.19 5.15 -15.38
N GLY A 244 10.49 4.15 -14.57
CA GLY A 244 10.83 2.81 -15.00
C GLY A 244 9.66 2.09 -15.69
N PRO A 245 9.94 1.00 -16.43
CA PRO A 245 8.93 0.28 -17.20
C PRO A 245 7.82 -0.31 -16.32
N TYR A 246 8.14 -0.68 -15.07
CA TYR A 246 7.19 -1.20 -14.08
C TYR A 246 6.61 -0.11 -13.15
N SER A 247 6.89 1.16 -13.42
CA SER A 247 6.26 2.26 -12.67
C SER A 247 4.79 2.40 -13.04
N ASN A 248 4.04 3.18 -12.25
CA ASN A 248 2.66 3.51 -12.61
C ASN A 248 2.58 4.25 -13.96
N ALA A 249 3.58 5.08 -14.28
CA ALA A 249 3.64 5.76 -15.57
C ALA A 249 3.93 4.78 -16.73
N GLY A 250 4.84 3.81 -16.52
CA GLY A 250 5.23 2.82 -17.53
C GLY A 250 4.19 1.73 -17.77
N THR A 251 3.52 1.26 -16.72
CA THR A 251 2.53 0.17 -16.79
C THR A 251 1.14 0.68 -17.17
N ILE A 252 0.75 1.82 -16.58
CA ILE A 252 -0.66 2.23 -16.54
C ILE A 252 -0.93 3.35 -17.53
N GLY A 253 0.05 4.18 -17.89
CA GLY A 253 -0.10 5.25 -18.89
C GLY A 253 -0.72 4.78 -20.22
N PRO A 254 -0.27 3.66 -20.82
CA PRO A 254 -0.86 3.08 -22.02
C PRO A 254 -2.25 2.44 -21.79
N GLN A 255 -2.51 1.85 -20.63
CA GLN A 255 -3.78 1.21 -20.26
C GLN A 255 -4.87 2.25 -19.90
N LEU A 256 -4.49 3.35 -19.27
CA LEU A 256 -5.36 4.48 -18.90
C LEU A 256 -5.92 5.20 -20.12
N ALA A 257 -5.19 5.23 -21.24
CA ALA A 257 -5.69 5.75 -22.52
C ALA A 257 -6.86 4.91 -23.08
N ALA A 258 -6.95 3.63 -22.70
CA ALA A 258 -8.05 2.75 -23.09
C ALA A 258 -9.27 2.81 -22.15
N LEU A 259 -9.15 3.39 -20.95
CA LEU A 259 -10.27 3.56 -20.02
C LEU A 259 -11.07 4.83 -20.35
N LEU A 260 -12.23 4.64 -20.99
CA LEU A 260 -13.13 5.71 -21.48
C LEU A 260 -13.49 6.80 -20.43
N TRP A 261 -13.41 6.50 -19.13
CA TRP A 261 -13.76 7.43 -18.06
C TRP A 261 -12.59 8.29 -17.55
N VAL A 262 -11.33 7.97 -17.88
CA VAL A 262 -10.14 8.75 -17.44
C VAL A 262 -9.75 9.83 -18.45
N VAL A 263 -9.98 9.55 -19.73
CA VAL A 263 -9.72 10.49 -20.83
C VAL A 263 -10.35 11.88 -20.60
N PRO A 264 -11.59 12.01 -20.07
CA PRO A 264 -12.18 13.32 -19.79
C PRO A 264 -11.60 14.05 -18.57
N LEU A 265 -10.92 13.34 -17.66
CA LEU A 265 -10.42 13.89 -16.40
C LEU A 265 -8.99 14.43 -16.53
N LYS A 266 -8.16 13.77 -17.35
CA LYS A 266 -6.77 14.15 -17.56
C LYS A 266 -6.68 15.56 -18.16
N GLY A 267 -5.89 16.43 -17.51
CA GLY A 267 -5.74 17.83 -17.93
C GLY A 267 -6.96 18.73 -17.61
N ASN A 268 -8.05 18.19 -17.06
CA ASN A 268 -9.23 18.94 -16.67
C ASN A 268 -9.31 19.04 -15.13
N LEU A 269 -8.88 20.19 -14.59
CA LEU A 269 -8.82 20.41 -13.14
C LEU A 269 -10.21 20.37 -12.50
N LEU A 270 -11.22 21.02 -13.12
CA LEU A 270 -12.56 21.08 -12.56
C LEU A 270 -13.18 19.68 -12.47
N ALA A 271 -13.07 18.89 -13.53
CA ALA A 271 -13.57 17.52 -13.54
C ALA A 271 -12.81 16.63 -12.54
N SER A 272 -11.49 16.80 -12.42
CA SER A 272 -10.66 16.09 -11.43
C SER A 272 -11.09 16.41 -10.00
N VAL A 273 -11.35 17.69 -9.69
CA VAL A 273 -11.86 18.14 -8.38
C VAL A 273 -13.23 17.55 -8.10
N GLN A 274 -14.19 17.74 -9.01
CA GLN A 274 -15.57 17.25 -8.83
C GLN A 274 -15.61 15.74 -8.62
N ARG A 275 -14.85 14.99 -9.43
CA ARG A 275 -14.77 13.54 -9.33
C ARG A 275 -14.18 13.09 -8.00
N THR A 276 -13.05 13.69 -7.61
CA THR A 276 -12.36 13.35 -6.36
C THR A 276 -13.26 13.61 -5.17
N LEU A 277 -13.84 14.81 -5.09
CA LEU A 277 -14.72 15.17 -3.97
C LEU A 277 -15.97 14.29 -3.92
N ALA A 278 -16.55 13.92 -5.06
CA ALA A 278 -17.71 13.04 -5.09
C ALA A 278 -17.39 11.64 -4.55
N ASP A 279 -16.35 10.98 -5.06
CA ASP A 279 -16.05 9.59 -4.65
C ASP A 279 -15.60 9.47 -3.19
N THR A 280 -14.83 10.45 -2.72
CA THR A 280 -14.39 10.54 -1.31
C THR A 280 -15.57 10.88 -0.38
N TRP A 281 -16.51 11.72 -0.83
CA TRP A 281 -17.77 11.95 -0.13
C TRP A 281 -18.57 10.65 -0.02
N TYR A 282 -18.72 9.89 -1.10
CA TYR A 282 -19.42 8.60 -1.05
C TYR A 282 -18.73 7.59 -0.13
N LEU A 283 -17.39 7.57 -0.09
CA LEU A 283 -16.64 6.67 0.77
C LEU A 283 -16.84 6.95 2.27
N PHE A 284 -16.67 8.20 2.69
CA PHE A 284 -16.75 8.55 4.11
C PHE A 284 -17.22 10.01 4.35
N PRO A 285 -18.55 10.28 4.28
CA PRO A 285 -19.11 11.64 4.38
C PRO A 285 -18.71 12.40 5.66
N ALA A 286 -18.45 11.69 6.77
CA ALA A 286 -17.98 12.28 8.03
C ALA A 286 -16.72 13.15 7.84
N PHE A 287 -15.82 12.83 6.90
CA PHE A 287 -14.63 13.63 6.64
C PHE A 287 -15.00 15.10 6.35
N TYR A 288 -15.98 15.32 5.48
CA TYR A 288 -16.41 16.64 5.04
C TYR A 288 -17.23 17.38 6.10
N LEU A 289 -18.20 16.69 6.70
CA LEU A 289 -19.05 17.26 7.74
C LEU A 289 -18.22 17.72 8.95
N LEU A 290 -17.28 16.88 9.38
CA LEU A 290 -16.39 17.21 10.49
C LEU A 290 -15.33 18.23 10.09
N SER A 291 -14.85 18.23 8.84
CA SER A 291 -13.93 19.27 8.35
C SER A 291 -14.54 20.66 8.45
N GLY A 292 -15.78 20.84 7.96
CA GLY A 292 -16.50 22.11 8.05
C GLY A 292 -16.76 22.52 9.50
N THR A 293 -17.15 21.55 10.34
CA THR A 293 -17.40 21.79 11.76
C THR A 293 -16.13 22.24 12.50
N LEU A 294 -15.01 21.54 12.28
CA LEU A 294 -13.72 21.89 12.89
C LEU A 294 -13.22 23.24 12.38
N PHE A 295 -13.38 23.54 11.09
CA PHE A 295 -12.96 24.82 10.51
C PHE A 295 -13.67 25.99 11.20
N ILE A 296 -15.00 25.93 11.28
CA ILE A 296 -15.82 26.96 11.94
C ILE A 296 -15.46 27.07 13.43
N ALA A 297 -15.36 25.94 14.13
CA ALA A 297 -15.04 25.93 15.56
C ALA A 297 -13.64 26.46 15.85
N ALA A 298 -12.64 26.10 15.03
CA ALA A 298 -11.25 26.52 15.16
C ALA A 298 -11.09 28.03 14.94
N ILE A 299 -11.77 28.59 13.93
CA ILE A 299 -11.76 30.04 13.68
C ILE A 299 -12.45 30.79 14.82
N TRP A 300 -13.66 30.37 15.20
CA TRP A 300 -14.42 31.04 16.25
C TRP A 300 -13.65 31.03 17.58
N LYS A 301 -13.14 29.86 17.98
CA LYS A 301 -12.43 29.69 19.25
C LYS A 301 -10.94 30.04 19.18
N ARG A 302 -10.44 30.46 18.00
CA ARG A 302 -9.03 30.79 17.74
C ARG A 302 -8.06 29.66 18.11
N VAL A 303 -8.43 28.42 17.81
CA VAL A 303 -7.64 27.21 18.07
C VAL A 303 -6.92 26.79 16.79
N TRP A 304 -5.76 27.41 16.53
CA TRP A 304 -5.00 27.28 15.28
C TRP A 304 -4.57 25.84 14.95
N ILE A 305 -4.28 25.02 15.97
CA ILE A 305 -3.93 23.61 15.77
C ILE A 305 -5.04 22.83 15.03
N GLY A 306 -6.31 23.23 15.17
CA GLY A 306 -7.41 22.66 14.40
C GLY A 306 -7.29 22.94 12.90
N LEU A 307 -6.84 24.14 12.52
CA LEU A 307 -6.59 24.49 11.12
C LEU A 307 -5.37 23.76 10.54
N TYR A 308 -4.35 23.50 11.35
CA TYR A 308 -3.20 22.68 10.93
C TYR A 308 -3.61 21.23 10.64
N ILE A 309 -4.45 20.64 11.51
CA ILE A 309 -5.01 19.31 11.27
C ILE A 309 -5.80 19.27 9.96
N LEU A 310 -6.61 20.30 9.67
CA LEU A 310 -7.33 20.41 8.40
C LEU A 310 -6.40 20.55 7.21
N ALA A 311 -5.36 21.38 7.30
CA ALA A 311 -4.38 21.53 6.22
C ALA A 311 -3.67 20.21 5.90
N ILE A 312 -3.30 19.43 6.93
CA ILE A 312 -2.73 18.09 6.77
C ILE A 312 -3.75 17.14 6.12
N ALA A 313 -4.98 17.09 6.65
CA ALA A 313 -6.03 16.21 6.15
C ALA A 313 -6.40 16.49 4.68
N TRP A 314 -6.55 17.76 4.32
CA TRP A 314 -6.90 18.18 2.96
C TRP A 314 -5.73 18.08 1.97
N SER A 315 -4.48 17.99 2.46
CA SER A 315 -3.31 17.74 1.59
C SER A 315 -3.41 16.39 0.86
N PHE A 316 -4.04 15.38 1.47
CA PHE A 316 -4.31 14.08 0.84
C PHE A 316 -5.31 14.20 -0.31
N ILE A 317 -6.40 14.95 -0.11
CA ILE A 317 -7.36 15.26 -1.18
C ILE A 317 -6.68 16.01 -2.33
N GLY A 318 -5.83 16.99 -2.00
CA GLY A 318 -5.02 17.71 -2.99
C GLY A 318 -4.10 16.79 -3.79
N PHE A 319 -3.45 15.83 -3.14
CA PHE A 319 -2.66 14.80 -3.80
C PHE A 319 -3.51 13.95 -4.75
N LEU A 320 -4.68 13.48 -4.32
CA LEU A 320 -5.58 12.69 -5.17
C LEU A 320 -6.03 13.47 -6.41
N ILE A 321 -6.44 14.73 -6.24
CA ILE A 321 -6.80 15.63 -7.36
C ILE A 321 -5.65 15.75 -8.35
N LEU A 322 -4.42 15.95 -7.86
CA LEU A 322 -3.23 16.08 -8.70
C LEU A 322 -2.96 14.80 -9.51
N ASN A 323 -3.10 13.63 -8.89
CA ASN A 323 -2.88 12.35 -9.57
C ASN A 323 -3.92 12.07 -10.65
N VAL A 324 -5.19 12.41 -10.40
CA VAL A 324 -6.25 12.34 -11.42
C VAL A 324 -5.96 13.28 -12.56
N TYR A 325 -5.62 14.52 -12.24
CA TYR A 325 -5.32 15.56 -13.23
C TYR A 325 -4.15 15.16 -14.13
N MET A 326 -3.10 14.57 -13.57
CA MET A 326 -1.94 14.05 -14.32
C MET A 326 -2.25 12.77 -15.11
N GLY A 327 -3.39 12.12 -14.84
CA GLY A 327 -3.74 10.82 -15.43
C GLY A 327 -2.78 9.71 -14.98
N GLN A 328 -2.29 9.77 -13.74
CA GLN A 328 -1.40 8.77 -13.14
C GLN A 328 -2.12 7.84 -12.15
N ALA A 329 -3.38 8.12 -11.83
CA ALA A 329 -4.14 7.36 -10.84
C ALA A 329 -4.81 6.13 -11.43
N VAL A 330 -4.52 4.95 -10.88
CA VAL A 330 -5.50 3.86 -10.84
C VAL A 330 -6.52 4.24 -9.78
N TRP A 331 -7.71 4.64 -10.21
CA TRP A 331 -8.75 5.14 -9.32
C TRP A 331 -9.44 4.01 -8.57
N GLN A 332 -8.82 3.56 -7.48
CA GLN A 332 -9.32 2.52 -6.57
C GLN A 332 -9.68 3.14 -5.22
N LEU A 333 -10.70 2.56 -4.55
CA LEU A 333 -11.17 3.00 -3.23
C LEU A 333 -10.03 3.06 -2.20
N ARG A 334 -9.07 2.14 -2.29
CA ARG A 334 -7.86 2.11 -1.44
C ARG A 334 -7.07 3.40 -1.37
N MET A 335 -7.03 4.17 -2.45
CA MET A 335 -6.27 5.44 -2.50
C MET A 335 -6.87 6.50 -1.58
N MET A 336 -8.16 6.35 -1.25
CA MET A 336 -8.93 7.27 -0.40
C MET A 336 -8.97 6.80 1.07
N LEU A 337 -8.41 5.63 1.40
CA LEU A 337 -8.52 5.04 2.74
C LEU A 337 -8.08 5.99 3.86
N ILE A 338 -7.03 6.79 3.63
CA ILE A 338 -6.44 7.70 4.62
C ILE A 338 -7.43 8.77 5.12
N GLU A 339 -8.49 9.06 4.37
CA GLU A 339 -9.55 9.98 4.76
C GLU A 339 -10.30 9.49 5.99
N ILE A 340 -10.45 8.16 6.13
CA ILE A 340 -11.13 7.56 7.29
C ILE A 340 -10.33 7.88 8.56
N PRO A 341 -9.06 7.45 8.75
CA PRO A 341 -8.26 7.85 9.91
C PRO A 341 -8.22 9.37 10.15
N MET A 342 -8.09 10.18 9.09
CA MET A 342 -8.04 11.63 9.23
C MET A 342 -9.37 12.23 9.69
N ALA A 343 -10.51 11.68 9.29
CA ALA A 343 -11.82 12.09 9.82
C ALA A 343 -11.94 11.84 11.34
N PHE A 344 -11.36 10.74 11.85
CA PHE A 344 -11.27 10.50 13.29
C PHE A 344 -10.40 11.53 13.99
N VAL A 345 -9.24 11.88 13.42
CA VAL A 345 -8.37 12.96 13.94
C VAL A 345 -9.09 14.31 13.95
N ILE A 346 -9.84 14.64 12.90
CA ILE A 346 -10.66 15.87 12.84
C ILE A 346 -11.73 15.86 13.93
N GLY A 347 -12.44 14.74 14.13
CA GLY A 347 -13.41 14.58 15.21
C GLY A 347 -12.79 14.76 16.60
N ILE A 348 -11.60 14.21 16.82
CA ILE A 348 -10.80 14.44 18.03
C ILE A 348 -10.42 15.92 18.18
N GLY A 349 -10.08 16.60 17.09
CA GLY A 349 -9.88 18.05 17.05
C GLY A 349 -11.09 18.84 17.53
N ILE A 350 -12.31 18.43 17.14
CA ILE A 350 -13.56 19.03 17.63
C ILE A 350 -13.71 18.79 19.14
N LEU A 351 -13.44 17.57 19.62
CA LEU A 351 -13.45 17.24 21.05
C LEU A 351 -12.39 17.98 21.85
N ASN A 352 -11.30 18.44 21.24
CA ASN A 352 -10.30 19.29 21.89
C ASN A 352 -10.83 20.72 22.11
N ILE A 353 -11.70 21.21 21.23
CA ILE A 353 -12.28 22.55 21.31
C ILE A 353 -13.50 22.57 22.24
N VAL A 354 -14.36 21.55 22.17
CA VAL A 354 -15.60 21.49 22.95
C VAL A 354 -15.36 20.87 24.33
N THR A 355 -15.45 21.68 25.39
CA THR A 355 -15.26 21.24 26.78
C THR A 355 -16.58 20.95 27.51
N ARG A 356 -17.59 21.83 27.39
CA ARG A 356 -18.85 21.75 28.16
C ARG A 356 -19.73 20.54 27.81
N TRP A 357 -19.94 20.27 26.51
CA TRP A 357 -20.82 19.22 26.00
C TRP A 357 -20.08 18.01 25.45
N ARG A 358 -18.85 17.81 25.91
CA ARG A 358 -17.89 16.88 25.30
C ARG A 358 -18.39 15.45 25.21
N GLY A 359 -19.10 14.96 26.22
CA GLY A 359 -19.69 13.62 26.22
C GLY A 359 -20.74 13.45 25.12
N LEU A 360 -21.67 14.41 24.98
CA LEU A 360 -22.68 14.40 23.93
C LEU A 360 -22.04 14.48 22.53
N VAL A 361 -21.06 15.37 22.34
CA VAL A 361 -20.34 15.48 21.06
C VAL A 361 -19.62 14.18 20.73
N ALA A 362 -19.01 13.51 21.71
CA ALA A 362 -18.34 12.23 21.48
C ALA A 362 -19.33 11.12 21.07
N ILE A 363 -20.53 11.09 21.67
CA ILE A 363 -21.60 10.17 21.26
C ILE A 363 -22.06 10.48 19.83
N LEU A 364 -22.28 11.75 19.50
CA LEU A 364 -22.64 12.17 18.14
C LEU A 364 -21.56 11.77 17.13
N LEU A 365 -20.28 11.91 17.47
CA LEU A 365 -19.18 11.44 16.63
C LEU A 365 -19.25 9.93 16.39
N CYS A 366 -19.52 9.11 17.42
CA CYS A 366 -19.74 7.67 17.24
C CYS A 366 -20.84 7.40 16.22
N PHE A 367 -21.99 8.08 16.33
CA PHE A 367 -23.08 7.95 15.35
C PHE A 367 -22.66 8.39 13.95
N THR A 368 -21.97 9.52 13.81
CA THR A 368 -21.49 10.03 12.51
C THR A 368 -20.50 9.05 11.85
N PHE A 369 -19.57 8.49 12.62
CA PHE A 369 -18.60 7.49 12.13
C PHE A 369 -19.28 6.17 11.77
N ALA A 370 -20.23 5.70 12.57
CA ALA A 370 -21.00 4.50 12.27
C ALA A 370 -21.82 4.67 10.98
N LEU A 371 -22.55 5.79 10.84
CA LEU A 371 -23.30 6.11 9.62
C LEU A 371 -22.40 6.19 8.39
N SER A 372 -21.25 6.84 8.50
CA SER A 372 -20.30 6.93 7.38
C SER A 372 -19.66 5.59 7.04
N SER A 373 -19.55 4.67 8.00
CA SER A 373 -19.07 3.30 7.75
C SER A 373 -20.07 2.48 6.94
N PHE A 374 -21.37 2.77 7.02
CA PHE A 374 -22.35 2.21 6.08
C PHE A 374 -22.13 2.75 4.66
N SER A 375 -21.81 4.03 4.50
CA SER A 375 -21.45 4.59 3.18
C SER A 375 -20.17 3.97 2.62
N THR A 376 -19.20 3.64 3.48
CA THR A 376 -18.02 2.86 3.08
C THR A 376 -18.41 1.48 2.57
N PHE A 377 -19.26 0.76 3.30
CA PHE A 377 -19.77 -0.55 2.87
C PHE A 377 -20.48 -0.48 1.52
N ASP A 378 -21.37 0.49 1.36
CA ASP A 378 -22.11 0.74 0.11
C ASP A 378 -21.16 1.09 -1.05
N SER A 379 -20.14 1.91 -0.81
CA SER A 379 -19.12 2.23 -1.82
C SER A 379 -18.34 0.99 -2.27
N MET A 380 -17.97 0.11 -1.34
CA MET A 380 -17.33 -1.17 -1.66
C MET A 380 -18.29 -2.06 -2.48
N TRP A 381 -19.58 -2.11 -2.11
CA TRP A 381 -20.59 -2.88 -2.83
C TRP A 381 -20.85 -2.38 -4.26
N ILE A 382 -21.09 -1.07 -4.43
CA ILE A 382 -21.36 -0.45 -5.72
C ILE A 382 -20.18 -0.61 -6.68
N SER A 383 -18.96 -0.74 -6.16
CA SER A 383 -17.78 -1.03 -6.98
C SER A 383 -17.90 -2.33 -7.78
N ILE A 384 -18.79 -3.25 -7.39
CA ILE A 384 -19.12 -4.48 -8.12
C ILE A 384 -20.02 -4.18 -9.34
N ILE A 385 -21.02 -3.30 -9.16
CA ILE A 385 -22.11 -3.08 -10.13
C ILE A 385 -21.70 -2.12 -11.26
N GLY A 386 -20.79 -1.18 -10.98
CA GLY A 386 -20.52 -0.05 -11.87
C GLY A 386 -19.52 -0.28 -13.01
N GLN A 387 -19.03 -1.50 -13.28
CA GLN A 387 -17.87 -1.74 -14.17
C GLN A 387 -16.66 -0.82 -13.86
N ARG A 388 -16.57 -0.30 -12.63
CA ARG A 388 -15.40 0.42 -12.14
C ARG A 388 -14.37 -0.61 -11.71
N ASN A 389 -13.70 -1.19 -12.70
CA ASN A 389 -12.45 -1.94 -12.62
C ASN A 389 -12.21 -2.70 -11.30
N GLY A 390 -12.60 -3.99 -11.27
CA GLY A 390 -12.04 -5.02 -10.38
C GLY A 390 -11.45 -4.54 -9.05
N SER A 391 -12.23 -3.83 -8.21
CA SER A 391 -11.77 -3.47 -6.88
C SER A 391 -11.83 -4.73 -6.01
N GLY A 392 -10.70 -5.12 -5.43
CA GLY A 392 -10.64 -6.27 -4.52
C GLY A 392 -11.58 -6.09 -3.32
N GLU A 393 -11.89 -4.85 -2.99
CA GLU A 393 -12.87 -4.45 -1.99
C GLU A 393 -14.29 -4.90 -2.34
N GLY A 394 -14.71 -4.73 -3.59
CA GLY A 394 -16.03 -5.19 -4.05
C GLY A 394 -16.14 -6.70 -4.01
N LEU A 395 -15.11 -7.42 -4.48
CA LEU A 395 -15.05 -8.88 -4.39
C LEU A 395 -15.14 -9.36 -2.94
N PHE A 396 -14.42 -8.70 -2.02
CA PHE A 396 -14.48 -9.01 -0.60
C PHE A 396 -15.90 -8.90 -0.03
N VAL A 397 -16.59 -7.77 -0.26
CA VAL A 397 -17.95 -7.59 0.27
C VAL A 397 -18.93 -8.55 -0.41
N HIS A 398 -18.82 -8.75 -1.73
CA HIS A 398 -19.64 -9.71 -2.46
C HIS A 398 -19.53 -11.11 -1.86
N SER A 399 -18.30 -11.59 -1.62
CA SER A 399 -18.04 -12.91 -1.06
C SER A 399 -18.54 -13.05 0.38
N LEU A 400 -18.43 -12.00 1.20
CA LEU A 400 -18.98 -12.00 2.56
C LEU A 400 -20.51 -12.11 2.57
N VAL A 401 -21.19 -11.38 1.69
CA VAL A 401 -22.67 -11.37 1.64
C VAL A 401 -23.22 -12.63 0.96
N SER A 402 -22.61 -13.07 -0.14
CA SER A 402 -23.04 -14.26 -0.87
C SER A 402 -22.65 -15.58 -0.17
N GLY A 403 -21.69 -15.54 0.75
CA GLY A 403 -21.08 -16.74 1.34
C GLY A 403 -20.24 -17.56 0.35
N GLN A 404 -20.01 -17.04 -0.86
CA GLN A 404 -19.24 -17.72 -1.90
C GLN A 404 -17.79 -17.27 -1.89
N ARG A 405 -16.88 -18.21 -2.13
CA ARG A 405 -15.46 -17.90 -2.38
C ARG A 405 -15.32 -17.02 -3.60
N ALA A 406 -14.35 -16.12 -3.57
CA ALA A 406 -14.05 -15.24 -4.69
C ALA A 406 -13.51 -16.01 -5.91
N HIS A 407 -13.04 -17.25 -5.73
CA HIS A 407 -12.38 -18.08 -6.76
C HIS A 407 -11.27 -17.32 -7.51
N ASP A 408 -10.62 -16.38 -6.83
CA ASP A 408 -9.56 -15.58 -7.41
C ASP A 408 -8.26 -16.40 -7.40
N ARG A 409 -7.66 -16.55 -8.58
CA ARG A 409 -6.40 -17.27 -8.80
C ARG A 409 -6.42 -18.80 -8.64
N ASP A 410 -7.57 -19.44 -8.81
CA ASP A 410 -7.70 -20.91 -8.79
C ASP A 410 -6.80 -21.60 -9.85
N ASN A 411 -6.65 -20.99 -11.03
CA ASN A 411 -5.82 -21.56 -12.11
C ASN A 411 -4.34 -21.50 -11.74
N GLU A 412 -3.89 -20.38 -11.17
CA GLU A 412 -2.54 -20.17 -10.68
C GLU A 412 -2.20 -21.14 -9.55
N GLN A 413 -3.11 -21.38 -8.61
CA GLN A 413 -2.94 -22.40 -7.57
C GLN A 413 -2.82 -23.81 -8.17
N LYS A 414 -3.70 -24.17 -9.11
CA LYS A 414 -3.68 -25.48 -9.77
C LYS A 414 -2.40 -25.74 -10.54
N ILE A 415 -1.90 -24.76 -11.30
CA ILE A 415 -0.64 -24.92 -12.04
C ILE A 415 0.58 -24.90 -11.12
N ALA A 416 0.58 -24.07 -10.07
CA ALA A 416 1.62 -24.07 -9.06
C ALA A 416 1.74 -25.44 -8.37
N ALA A 417 0.60 -26.02 -7.94
CA ALA A 417 0.55 -27.36 -7.36
C ALA A 417 1.02 -28.43 -8.35
N TYR A 418 0.70 -28.28 -9.64
CA TYR A 418 1.19 -29.19 -10.68
C TYR A 418 2.71 -29.15 -10.81
N ILE A 419 3.32 -27.96 -10.89
CA ILE A 419 4.77 -27.77 -10.97
C ILE A 419 5.48 -28.38 -9.75
N VAL A 420 4.92 -28.20 -8.56
CA VAL A 420 5.51 -28.76 -7.33
C VAL A 420 5.48 -30.29 -7.35
N ASN A 421 4.35 -30.88 -7.73
CA ASN A 421 4.12 -32.31 -7.57
C ASN A 421 4.62 -33.16 -8.75
N ASN A 422 4.71 -32.59 -9.96
CA ASN A 422 4.88 -33.38 -11.20
C ASN A 422 6.13 -33.03 -11.99
N THR A 423 6.78 -31.90 -11.71
CA THR A 423 7.99 -31.50 -12.44
C THR A 423 9.21 -31.51 -11.53
N ARG A 424 10.38 -31.74 -12.12
CA ARG A 424 11.69 -31.56 -11.47
C ARG A 424 12.41 -30.39 -12.17
N GLY A 425 13.54 -29.95 -11.64
CA GLY A 425 14.32 -28.89 -12.28
C GLY A 425 13.76 -27.47 -12.23
N LYS A 426 14.43 -26.61 -13.01
CA LYS A 426 14.23 -25.15 -13.06
C LYS A 426 13.13 -24.75 -14.04
N VAL A 427 12.33 -23.76 -13.65
CA VAL A 427 11.23 -23.19 -14.44
C VAL A 427 11.54 -21.74 -14.75
N LEU A 428 11.67 -21.40 -16.03
CA LEU A 428 11.76 -20.01 -16.47
C LEU A 428 10.36 -19.38 -16.41
N ALA A 429 10.21 -18.30 -15.66
CA ALA A 429 8.94 -17.62 -15.49
C ALA A 429 9.11 -16.10 -15.43
N ASP A 430 8.22 -15.40 -16.11
CA ASP A 430 8.09 -13.96 -15.97
C ASP A 430 7.26 -13.66 -14.72
N ASP A 431 7.91 -13.14 -13.68
CA ASP A 431 7.24 -12.94 -12.40
C ASP A 431 6.31 -11.71 -12.37
N SER A 432 6.35 -10.82 -13.36
CA SER A 432 5.38 -9.72 -13.49
C SER A 432 3.95 -10.23 -13.72
N GLN A 433 3.81 -11.38 -14.38
CA GLN A 433 2.54 -12.09 -14.58
C GLN A 433 2.44 -13.33 -13.67
N GLY A 434 3.54 -14.07 -13.52
CA GLY A 434 3.62 -15.34 -12.80
C GLY A 434 3.76 -15.21 -11.28
N THR A 435 3.65 -14.00 -10.71
CA THR A 435 3.80 -13.73 -9.27
C THR A 435 3.10 -14.76 -8.39
N PHE A 436 1.82 -15.02 -8.69
CA PHE A 436 1.00 -15.93 -7.90
C PHE A 436 1.46 -17.39 -8.01
N ILE A 437 1.93 -17.82 -9.18
CA ILE A 437 2.41 -19.19 -9.38
C ILE A 437 3.69 -19.42 -8.59
N VAL A 438 4.65 -18.49 -8.68
CA VAL A 438 5.90 -18.53 -7.89
C VAL A 438 5.58 -18.55 -6.39
N PHE A 439 4.63 -17.72 -5.97
CA PHE A 439 4.18 -17.64 -4.58
C PHE A 439 3.53 -18.93 -4.07
N PHE A 440 2.60 -19.53 -4.82
CA PHE A 440 1.89 -20.74 -4.42
C PHE A 440 2.73 -22.02 -4.56
N SER A 441 3.83 -22.00 -5.32
CA SER A 441 4.66 -23.19 -5.51
C SER A 441 5.54 -23.57 -4.32
N GLU A 442 5.61 -22.76 -3.25
CA GLU A 442 6.39 -23.05 -2.03
C GLU A 442 7.90 -23.38 -2.22
N SER A 443 8.40 -23.32 -3.46
CA SER A 443 9.76 -23.66 -3.89
C SER A 443 10.33 -22.56 -4.81
N PRO A 444 10.44 -21.30 -4.31
CA PRO A 444 10.84 -20.17 -5.14
C PRO A 444 12.23 -20.32 -5.77
N GLN A 445 13.12 -21.14 -5.20
CA GLN A 445 14.45 -21.42 -5.76
C GLN A 445 14.41 -22.13 -7.12
N ARG A 446 13.29 -22.78 -7.45
CA ARG A 446 13.11 -23.49 -8.73
C ARG A 446 12.78 -22.53 -9.86
N PHE A 447 12.33 -21.31 -9.56
CA PHE A 447 11.94 -20.34 -10.56
C PHE A 447 13.12 -19.45 -10.89
N ILE A 448 13.41 -19.32 -12.18
CA ILE A 448 14.33 -18.31 -12.70
C ILE A 448 13.49 -17.15 -13.19
N THR A 449 13.63 -16.01 -12.51
CA THR A 449 12.82 -14.81 -12.77
C THR A 449 13.71 -13.60 -13.05
N GLN A 450 13.09 -12.48 -13.43
CA GLN A 450 13.76 -11.25 -13.87
C GLN A 450 14.77 -10.68 -12.86
N GLY A 451 14.69 -11.07 -11.57
CA GLY A 451 15.64 -10.66 -10.54
C GLY A 451 16.96 -11.44 -10.54
N ASP A 452 16.99 -12.62 -11.16
CA ASP A 452 18.19 -13.47 -11.24
C ASP A 452 19.14 -12.94 -12.33
N SER A 453 20.44 -12.88 -12.04
CA SER A 453 21.45 -12.35 -12.97
C SER A 453 21.56 -13.18 -14.25
N VAL A 454 21.17 -14.45 -14.18
CA VAL A 454 21.17 -15.41 -15.29
C VAL A 454 19.90 -15.40 -16.14
N PHE A 455 18.90 -14.56 -15.81
CA PHE A 455 17.58 -14.60 -16.47
C PHE A 455 17.68 -14.41 -17.99
N ASP A 456 18.44 -13.42 -18.45
CA ASP A 456 18.56 -13.12 -19.88
C ASP A 456 19.28 -14.23 -20.65
N GLU A 457 20.36 -14.76 -20.06
CA GLU A 457 21.08 -15.92 -20.61
C GLU A 457 20.16 -17.14 -20.74
N PHE A 458 19.34 -17.40 -19.72
CA PHE A 458 18.44 -18.55 -19.69
C PHE A 458 17.22 -18.34 -20.60
N LEU A 459 16.83 -17.08 -20.81
CA LEU A 459 15.81 -16.70 -21.77
C LEU A 459 16.30 -16.90 -23.21
N ASP A 460 17.58 -16.64 -23.49
CA ASP A 460 18.19 -16.84 -24.81
C ASP A 460 18.51 -18.30 -25.12
N GLU A 461 19.06 -19.04 -24.15
CA GLU A 461 19.40 -20.46 -24.30
C GLU A 461 18.68 -21.35 -23.27
N PRO A 462 17.35 -21.51 -23.35
CA PRO A 462 16.59 -22.28 -22.37
C PRO A 462 16.96 -23.77 -22.35
N PHE A 463 17.35 -24.35 -23.49
CA PHE A 463 17.62 -25.79 -23.64
C PHE A 463 18.66 -26.35 -22.67
N ARG A 464 19.70 -25.57 -22.38
CA ARG A 464 20.81 -26.01 -21.51
C ARG A 464 20.56 -25.70 -20.04
N ASN A 465 19.62 -24.81 -19.76
CA ASN A 465 19.60 -24.04 -18.52
C ASN A 465 18.30 -24.23 -17.71
N VAL A 466 17.18 -24.53 -18.38
CA VAL A 466 15.88 -24.75 -17.75
C VAL A 466 15.17 -25.96 -18.34
N GLU A 467 14.41 -26.66 -17.51
CA GLU A 467 13.61 -27.82 -17.96
C GLU A 467 12.24 -27.37 -18.47
N TYR A 468 11.74 -26.25 -17.94
CA TYR A 468 10.40 -25.76 -18.24
C TYR A 468 10.35 -24.25 -18.47
N VAL A 469 9.42 -23.83 -19.33
CA VAL A 469 9.07 -22.43 -19.58
C VAL A 469 7.59 -22.24 -19.28
N LEU A 470 7.28 -21.28 -18.41
CA LEU A 470 5.92 -20.91 -18.05
C LEU A 470 5.50 -19.64 -18.79
N ILE A 471 4.37 -19.70 -19.50
CA ILE A 471 3.84 -18.59 -20.29
C ILE A 471 2.32 -18.46 -20.12
N THR A 472 1.80 -17.25 -20.32
CA THR A 472 0.36 -16.94 -20.31
C THR A 472 -0.03 -16.12 -21.53
N ASP A 473 -1.32 -16.08 -21.86
CA ASP A 473 -1.83 -15.22 -22.92
C ASP A 473 -1.69 -13.74 -22.56
N ASN A 474 -0.91 -13.00 -23.33
CA ASN A 474 -0.70 -11.58 -23.14
C ASN A 474 -1.93 -10.72 -23.46
N LYS A 475 -2.92 -11.23 -24.21
CA LYS A 475 -4.13 -10.47 -24.58
C LYS A 475 -5.22 -10.45 -23.53
N THR A 476 -5.22 -11.40 -22.59
CA THR A 476 -6.31 -11.53 -21.59
C THR A 476 -6.01 -10.86 -20.26
N LEU A 477 -4.75 -10.51 -19.98
CA LEU A 477 -4.33 -9.91 -18.70
C LEU A 477 -4.05 -8.40 -18.78
N ASP A 478 -4.36 -7.73 -19.91
CA ASP A 478 -4.23 -6.27 -20.13
C ASP A 478 -2.82 -5.64 -19.94
N VAL A 479 -1.80 -6.42 -19.53
CA VAL A 479 -0.40 -5.98 -19.38
C VAL A 479 0.52 -6.59 -20.45
N GLY A 480 -0.07 -7.06 -21.57
CA GLY A 480 0.59 -7.88 -22.60
C GLY A 480 1.81 -7.27 -23.30
N THR A 481 2.18 -6.03 -23.01
CA THR A 481 3.42 -5.48 -23.52
C THR A 481 4.61 -5.74 -22.60
N LEU A 482 4.49 -6.19 -21.34
CA LEU A 482 5.65 -6.29 -20.42
C LEU A 482 6.26 -7.69 -20.23
N ASN A 483 5.57 -8.76 -20.62
CA ASN A 483 6.08 -10.12 -20.42
C ASN A 483 7.30 -10.37 -21.30
N LEU A 484 8.47 -10.52 -20.68
CA LEU A 484 9.75 -10.69 -21.37
C LEU A 484 9.82 -12.02 -22.10
N ILE A 485 9.19 -13.09 -21.59
CA ILE A 485 9.15 -14.41 -22.24
C ILE A 485 8.32 -14.34 -23.52
N ASP A 486 7.18 -13.64 -23.51
CA ASP A 486 6.36 -13.48 -24.71
C ASP A 486 7.03 -12.54 -25.73
N ARG A 487 7.68 -11.45 -25.30
CA ARG A 487 8.49 -10.61 -26.21
C ARG A 487 9.60 -11.40 -26.88
N ALA A 488 10.24 -12.28 -26.11
CA ALA A 488 11.25 -13.21 -26.56
C ALA A 488 10.67 -14.26 -27.54
N TYR A 489 9.48 -14.78 -27.26
CA TYR A 489 8.86 -15.87 -28.00
C TYR A 489 7.38 -15.59 -28.32
N PRO A 490 7.07 -14.64 -29.24
CA PRO A 490 5.72 -14.09 -29.41
C PRO A 490 4.65 -15.11 -29.82
N ASN A 491 5.07 -16.20 -30.48
CA ASN A 491 4.16 -17.24 -30.97
C ASN A 491 4.11 -18.46 -30.05
N LEU A 492 4.93 -18.54 -29.00
CA LEU A 492 5.03 -19.74 -28.15
C LEU A 492 3.69 -20.04 -27.45
N TYR A 493 2.97 -19.01 -27.01
CA TYR A 493 1.66 -19.23 -26.38
C TYR A 493 0.62 -19.73 -27.39
N ARG A 494 0.56 -19.12 -28.58
CA ARG A 494 -0.48 -19.38 -29.58
C ARG A 494 -0.23 -20.66 -30.38
N ASP A 495 0.96 -20.77 -30.94
CA ASP A 495 1.32 -21.76 -31.95
C ASP A 495 2.28 -22.84 -31.42
N GLY A 496 2.83 -22.65 -30.21
CA GLY A 496 3.89 -23.50 -29.67
C GLY A 496 5.24 -23.23 -30.33
N ALA A 497 6.22 -24.11 -30.13
CA ALA A 497 7.50 -24.03 -30.80
C ALA A 497 8.14 -25.41 -30.98
N SER A 498 8.97 -25.60 -32.00
CA SER A 498 9.65 -26.88 -32.27
C SER A 498 10.62 -27.31 -31.16
N TRP A 499 11.12 -26.35 -30.38
CA TRP A 499 12.07 -26.55 -29.29
C TRP A 499 11.39 -26.84 -27.94
N ALA A 500 10.05 -26.83 -27.88
CA ALA A 500 9.28 -26.95 -26.65
C ALA A 500 7.99 -27.77 -26.83
N THR A 501 7.72 -28.72 -25.94
CA THR A 501 6.47 -29.50 -25.93
C THR A 501 5.56 -29.06 -24.80
N LEU A 502 4.25 -28.90 -25.07
CA LEU A 502 3.27 -28.55 -24.05
C LEU A 502 3.16 -29.67 -23.01
N GLU A 503 3.53 -29.39 -21.75
CA GLU A 503 3.44 -30.33 -20.63
C GLU A 503 2.06 -30.26 -19.96
N LYS A 504 1.60 -29.04 -19.69
CA LYS A 504 0.34 -28.80 -18.97
C LYS A 504 -0.26 -27.45 -19.35
N GLN A 505 -1.58 -27.42 -19.48
CA GLN A 505 -2.36 -26.19 -19.57
C GLN A 505 -3.39 -26.13 -18.44
N VAL A 506 -3.51 -24.96 -17.81
CA VAL A 506 -4.53 -24.66 -16.80
C VAL A 506 -5.07 -23.25 -17.06
N GLY A 507 -6.30 -23.15 -17.57
CA GLY A 507 -6.87 -21.86 -17.98
C GLY A 507 -5.99 -21.18 -19.05
N VAL A 508 -5.58 -19.94 -18.77
CA VAL A 508 -4.70 -19.13 -19.62
C VAL A 508 -3.20 -19.43 -19.45
N TRP A 509 -2.83 -20.34 -18.55
CA TRP A 509 -1.44 -20.68 -18.30
C TRP A 509 -1.02 -21.94 -19.03
N LYS A 510 0.14 -21.89 -19.71
CA LYS A 510 0.78 -23.03 -20.37
C LYS A 510 2.18 -23.24 -19.81
N LEU A 511 2.45 -24.47 -19.40
CA LEU A 511 3.78 -24.95 -19.04
C LEU A 511 4.33 -25.79 -20.18
N TYR A 512 5.46 -25.36 -20.73
CA TYR A 512 6.17 -26.08 -21.77
C TYR A 512 7.41 -26.76 -21.17
N ARG A 513 7.68 -27.99 -21.61
CA ARG A 513 8.94 -28.70 -21.38
C ARG A 513 9.90 -28.38 -22.53
N VAL A 514 11.14 -28.04 -22.20
CA VAL A 514 12.16 -27.68 -23.19
C VAL A 514 12.81 -28.96 -23.73
N ILE A 515 12.85 -29.12 -25.06
CA ILE A 515 13.36 -30.32 -25.73
C ILE A 515 14.44 -30.05 -26.79
N GLY A 516 14.68 -28.78 -27.13
CA GLY A 516 15.70 -28.37 -28.07
C GLY A 516 16.08 -26.90 -27.92
N SER A 517 17.06 -26.44 -28.70
CA SER A 517 17.47 -25.03 -28.72
C SER A 517 16.55 -24.19 -29.61
N PRO A 518 16.13 -22.99 -29.16
CA PRO A 518 15.41 -22.06 -30.01
C PRO A 518 16.31 -21.51 -31.12
N ASN A 519 15.83 -21.50 -32.36
CA ASN A 519 16.49 -20.83 -33.47
C ASN A 519 16.22 -19.32 -33.40
N ARG A 520 17.04 -18.58 -32.66
CA ARG A 520 16.96 -17.11 -32.63
C ARG A 520 18.30 -16.42 -32.33
N VAL A 521 18.33 -15.12 -32.59
CA VAL A 521 19.40 -14.20 -32.16
C VAL A 521 19.11 -13.74 -30.71
N PRO A 522 20.14 -13.56 -29.85
CA PRO A 522 19.98 -13.10 -28.46
C PRO A 522 19.08 -11.87 -28.30
N PHE A 523 18.15 -11.94 -27.35
CA PHE A 523 17.21 -10.86 -27.01
C PHE A 523 17.83 -9.97 -25.95
N LYS A 524 18.25 -8.75 -26.33
CA LYS A 524 18.69 -7.75 -25.34
C LYS A 524 17.48 -7.18 -24.60
N THR A 525 17.39 -7.48 -23.30
CA THR A 525 16.44 -6.81 -22.41
C THR A 525 16.83 -5.34 -22.21
N PRO A 526 15.87 -4.44 -22.01
CA PRO A 526 16.14 -3.03 -21.71
C PRO A 526 16.92 -2.80 -20.40
N SER A 527 16.99 -3.81 -19.52
CA SER A 527 17.70 -3.77 -18.23
C SER A 527 19.18 -4.13 -18.30
N SER A 528 19.69 -4.53 -19.47
CA SER A 528 21.08 -4.99 -19.63
C SER A 528 22.16 -3.90 -19.52
N ASP A 529 21.79 -2.62 -19.34
CA ASP A 529 22.72 -1.51 -19.08
C ASP A 529 23.10 -1.36 -17.59
N ILE A 530 22.62 -2.23 -16.70
CA ILE A 530 23.00 -2.20 -15.27
C ILE A 530 24.25 -3.07 -15.04
N SER A 531 25.33 -2.74 -15.73
CA SER A 531 26.66 -3.00 -15.17
C SER A 531 26.98 -1.84 -14.22
N PRO A 532 27.36 -2.08 -12.95
CA PRO A 532 27.80 -1.00 -12.09
C PRO A 532 28.95 -0.26 -12.79
N PRO A 533 29.02 1.08 -12.72
CA PRO A 533 30.19 1.79 -13.21
C PRO A 533 31.42 1.21 -12.51
N ARG A 534 32.39 0.77 -13.33
CA ARG A 534 33.66 0.21 -12.85
C ARG A 534 34.44 1.24 -12.04
#